data_AF-A0A851DPW1-F1
#
_entry.id   AF-A0A851DPW1-F1
#
_cell.length_a   1.000
_cell.length_b   1.000
_cell.length_c   1.000
_cell.angle_alpha   90.00
_cell.angle_beta   90.00
_cell.angle_gamma   90.00
#
_symmetry.space_group_name_H-M   'P 1'
#
loop_
_entity.id
_entity.type
_entity.pdbx_description
1 polymer ?
#
loop_
_entity_poly.entity_id
_entity_poly.type
_entity_poly.pdbx_seq_one_letter_code
_entity_poly.pdbx_strand_id
1 'polypeptide(L)'
;GMSERERQVMKKLKEVVDKQRDEIRAKDRELGLKNEDVEALQQQQNRLMKINHDLRHRITVVEAQGKALIEQKVELEAYLQTKEQEMGSLRAELGKLREKLQGEDSQNGEEVKAEPNNDDCLSESERMAMDLKDPNRPRFTLQELRDVLHERNELKSKVFLLQEELLYYKSEETEEETRTPQPTPIIQPKPTTQPESGIKRL
;
A
#
# COMPACT_ATOMS: atom_id res chain seq x y z
N GLY A 1 25.75 -64.07 48.80
CA GLY A 1 24.37 -63.81 48.33
C GLY A 1 24.06 -62.34 48.56
N MET A 2 23.37 -61.69 47.63
CA MET A 2 23.04 -60.26 47.70
C MET A 2 22.22 -59.93 48.96
N SER A 3 22.56 -58.83 49.65
CA SER A 3 21.88 -58.38 50.87
C SER A 3 20.45 -57.93 50.56
N GLU A 4 19.55 -58.04 51.54
CA GLU A 4 18.16 -57.62 51.41
C GLU A 4 18.02 -56.13 51.05
N ARG A 5 18.93 -55.30 51.56
CA ARG A 5 19.01 -53.87 51.21
C ARG A 5 19.35 -53.66 49.73
N GLU A 6 20.32 -54.41 49.21
CA GLU A 6 20.72 -54.35 47.81
C GLU A 6 19.59 -54.81 46.88
N ARG A 7 18.85 -55.86 47.28
CA ARG A 7 17.65 -56.32 46.56
C ARG A 7 16.57 -55.24 46.49
N GLN A 8 16.33 -54.54 47.60
CA GLN A 8 15.34 -53.46 47.66
C GLN A 8 15.75 -52.26 46.78
N VAL A 9 17.04 -51.92 46.76
CA VAL A 9 17.58 -50.87 45.89
C VAL A 9 17.43 -51.26 44.41
N MET A 10 17.78 -52.50 44.04
CA MET A 10 17.61 -53.00 42.67
C MET A 10 16.15 -52.97 42.21
N LYS A 11 15.21 -53.32 43.08
CA LYS A 11 13.77 -53.23 42.76
C LYS A 11 13.35 -51.79 42.46
N LYS A 12 13.73 -50.83 43.32
CA LYS A 12 13.44 -49.40 43.11
C LYS A 12 14.08 -48.86 41.83
N LEU A 13 15.33 -49.25 41.57
CA LEU A 13 16.04 -48.82 40.36
C LEU A 13 15.33 -49.35 39.11
N LYS A 14 14.91 -50.61 39.13
CA LYS A 14 14.12 -51.20 38.04
C LYS A 14 12.81 -50.44 37.82
N GLU A 15 12.07 -50.13 38.88
CA GLU A 15 10.83 -49.34 38.78
C GLU A 15 11.05 -47.95 38.19
N VAL A 16 12.13 -47.25 38.57
CA VAL A 16 12.49 -45.94 38.01
C VAL A 16 12.88 -46.07 36.53
N VAL A 17 13.68 -47.06 36.17
CA VAL A 17 14.10 -47.31 34.78
C VAL A 17 12.90 -47.64 33.90
N ASP A 18 11.97 -48.48 34.37
CA ASP A 18 10.76 -48.83 33.63
C ASP A 18 9.87 -47.60 33.43
N LYS A 19 9.70 -46.75 34.45
CA LYS A 19 8.99 -45.47 34.32
C LYS A 19 9.65 -44.53 33.31
N GLN A 20 10.97 -44.35 33.39
CA GLN A 20 11.70 -43.51 32.44
C GLN A 20 11.57 -44.01 31.00
N ARG A 21 11.56 -45.33 30.78
CA ARG A 21 11.32 -45.91 29.44
C ARG A 21 9.93 -45.58 28.91
N ASP A 22 8.91 -45.67 29.76
CA ASP A 22 7.54 -45.34 29.35
C ASP A 22 7.36 -43.84 29.11
N GLU A 23 8.01 -42.98 29.92
CA GLU A 23 8.07 -41.54 29.69
C GLU A 23 8.77 -41.18 28.37
N ILE A 24 9.90 -41.83 28.05
CA ILE A 24 10.60 -41.63 26.76
C ILE A 24 9.67 -41.99 25.61
N ARG A 25 9.03 -43.16 25.66
CA ARG A 25 8.07 -43.59 24.63
C ARG A 25 6.88 -42.64 24.50
N ALA A 26 6.41 -42.07 25.60
CA ALA A 26 5.32 -41.09 25.57
C ALA A 26 5.76 -39.79 24.89
N LYS A 27 6.95 -39.29 25.24
CA LYS A 27 7.53 -38.09 24.61
C LYS A 27 7.83 -38.31 23.14
N ASP A 28 8.31 -39.49 22.73
CA ASP A 28 8.54 -39.81 21.32
C ASP A 28 7.26 -39.76 20.50
N ARG A 29 6.14 -40.26 21.05
CA ARG A 29 4.82 -40.15 20.41
C ARG A 29 4.34 -38.70 20.32
N GLU A 30 4.52 -37.92 21.39
CA GLU A 30 4.15 -36.50 21.40
C GLU A 30 4.98 -35.70 20.37
N LEU A 31 6.29 -35.95 20.30
CA LEU A 31 7.17 -35.36 19.29
C LEU A 31 6.74 -35.72 17.87
N GLY A 32 6.32 -36.97 17.62
CA GLY A 32 5.77 -37.39 16.34
C GLY A 32 4.55 -36.58 15.93
N LEU A 33 3.56 -36.45 16.83
CA LEU A 33 2.35 -35.64 16.58
C LEU A 33 2.69 -34.16 16.33
N LYS A 34 3.61 -33.59 17.12
CA LYS A 34 4.06 -32.20 16.93
C LYS A 34 4.77 -32.02 15.58
N ASN A 35 5.52 -33.02 15.12
CA ASN A 35 6.17 -32.96 13.82
C ASN A 35 5.14 -33.01 12.68
N GLU A 36 4.11 -33.84 12.79
CA GLU A 36 2.98 -33.88 11.84
C GLU A 36 2.25 -32.52 11.77
N ASP A 37 2.00 -31.89 12.93
CA ASP A 37 1.40 -30.55 12.99
C ASP A 37 2.28 -29.49 12.30
N VAL A 38 3.59 -29.52 12.54
CA VAL A 38 4.56 -28.60 11.91
C VAL A 38 4.57 -28.80 10.38
N GLU A 39 4.56 -30.04 9.90
CA GLU A 39 4.50 -30.34 8.48
C GLU A 39 3.19 -29.85 7.84
N ALA A 40 2.05 -30.02 8.52
CA ALA A 40 0.76 -29.52 8.07
C ALA A 40 0.74 -27.99 7.97
N LEU A 41 1.27 -27.30 8.99
CA LEU A 41 1.39 -25.83 8.99
C LEU A 41 2.34 -25.35 7.89
N GLN A 42 3.45 -26.05 7.66
CA GLN A 42 4.39 -25.73 6.57
C GLN A 42 3.72 -25.85 5.20
N GLN A 43 2.89 -26.88 4.98
CA GLN A 43 2.10 -27.01 3.76
C GLN A 43 1.09 -25.87 3.59
N GLN A 44 0.41 -25.46 4.68
CA GLN A 44 -0.53 -24.33 4.64
C GLN A 44 0.19 -23.01 4.32
N GLN A 45 1.34 -22.76 4.95
CA GLN A 45 2.17 -21.60 4.66
C GLN A 45 2.58 -21.55 3.19
N ASN A 46 3.02 -22.68 2.63
CA ASN A 46 3.38 -22.78 1.21
C ASN A 46 2.20 -22.49 0.28
N ARG A 47 0.98 -22.95 0.62
CA ARG A 47 -0.23 -22.64 -0.13
C ARG A 47 -0.57 -21.14 -0.07
N LEU A 48 -0.50 -20.55 1.13
CA LEU A 48 -0.75 -19.12 1.32
C LEU A 48 0.28 -18.26 0.58
N MET A 49 1.56 -18.64 0.57
CA MET A 49 2.58 -17.92 -0.20
C MET A 49 2.26 -17.89 -1.69
N LYS A 50 1.81 -19.02 -2.27
CA LYS A 50 1.38 -19.08 -3.68
C LYS A 50 0.19 -18.16 -3.95
N ILE A 51 -0.86 -18.25 -3.12
CA ILE A 51 -2.05 -17.40 -3.24
C ILE A 51 -1.67 -15.91 -3.12
N ASN A 52 -0.79 -15.57 -2.18
CA ASN A 52 -0.37 -14.19 -1.98
C ASN A 52 0.42 -13.65 -3.18
N HIS A 53 1.29 -14.47 -3.76
CA HIS A 53 1.99 -14.13 -4.99
C HIS A 53 1.01 -13.86 -6.15
N ASP A 54 0.04 -14.75 -6.36
CA ASP A 54 -0.96 -14.62 -7.42
C ASP A 54 -1.82 -13.37 -7.24
N LEU A 55 -2.21 -13.06 -6.00
CA LEU A 55 -2.96 -11.84 -5.68
C LEU A 55 -2.14 -10.58 -5.94
N ARG A 56 -0.87 -10.55 -5.53
CA ARG A 56 0.03 -9.42 -5.82
C ARG A 56 0.18 -9.20 -7.33
N HIS A 57 0.40 -10.28 -8.09
CA HIS A 57 0.48 -10.19 -9.55
C HIS A 57 -0.82 -9.66 -10.16
N ARG A 58 -1.97 -10.14 -9.69
CA ARG A 58 -3.28 -9.67 -10.16
C ARG A 58 -3.52 -8.19 -9.84
N ILE A 59 -3.11 -7.72 -8.67
CA ILE A 59 -3.15 -6.30 -8.31
C ILE A 59 -2.30 -5.49 -9.31
N THR A 60 -1.06 -5.88 -9.58
CA THR A 60 -0.20 -5.18 -10.56
C THR A 60 -0.85 -5.08 -11.94
N VAL A 61 -1.45 -6.16 -12.43
CA VAL A 61 -2.13 -6.18 -13.74
C VAL A 61 -3.34 -5.24 -13.75
N VAL A 62 -4.21 -5.32 -12.73
CA VAL A 62 -5.41 -4.48 -12.65
C VAL A 62 -5.05 -3.00 -12.47
N GLU A 63 -4.01 -2.69 -11.70
CA GLU A 63 -3.50 -1.33 -11.55
C GLU A 63 -2.96 -0.78 -12.87
N ALA A 64 -2.21 -1.59 -13.64
CA ALA A 64 -1.73 -1.19 -14.95
C ALA A 64 -2.89 -0.94 -15.94
N GLN A 65 -3.91 -1.81 -15.94
CA GLN A 65 -5.12 -1.61 -16.73
C GLN A 65 -5.87 -0.32 -16.35
N GLY A 66 -6.00 -0.05 -15.04
CA GLY A 66 -6.63 1.17 -14.55
C GLY A 66 -5.90 2.43 -15.00
N LYS A 67 -4.56 2.44 -14.96
CA LYS A 67 -3.75 3.56 -15.46
C LYS A 67 -3.94 3.78 -16.96
N ALA A 68 -3.88 2.72 -17.76
CA ALA A 68 -4.08 2.82 -19.21
C ALA A 68 -5.47 3.36 -19.58
N LEU A 69 -6.52 2.96 -18.85
CA LEU A 69 -7.87 3.49 -19.07
C LEU A 69 -7.99 4.98 -18.70
N ILE A 70 -7.30 5.42 -17.63
CA ILE A 70 -7.26 6.83 -17.25
C ILE A 70 -6.54 7.66 -18.33
N GLU A 71 -5.41 7.17 -18.83
CA GLU A 71 -4.65 7.82 -19.91
C GLU A 71 -5.52 7.97 -21.18
N GLN A 72 -6.16 6.89 -21.63
CA GLN A 72 -7.07 6.93 -22.78
C GLN A 72 -8.24 7.89 -22.58
N LYS A 73 -8.82 7.92 -21.37
CA LYS A 73 -9.90 8.87 -21.05
C LYS A 73 -9.41 10.31 -21.18
N VAL A 74 -8.25 10.63 -20.62
CA VAL A 74 -7.66 11.98 -20.68
C VAL A 74 -7.37 12.39 -22.12
N GLU A 75 -6.84 11.49 -22.95
CA GLU A 75 -6.59 11.74 -24.37
C GLU A 75 -7.89 12.06 -25.14
N LEU A 76 -8.95 11.28 -24.90
CA LEU A 76 -10.25 11.51 -25.53
C LEU A 76 -10.91 12.81 -25.06
N GLU A 77 -10.81 13.13 -23.77
CA GLU A 77 -11.31 14.41 -23.22
C GLU A 77 -10.57 15.60 -23.83
N ALA A 78 -9.24 15.52 -23.97
CA ALA A 78 -8.45 16.57 -24.63
C ALA A 78 -8.84 16.74 -26.12
N TYR A 79 -9.02 15.63 -26.84
CA TYR A 79 -9.44 15.66 -28.25
C TYR A 79 -10.82 16.31 -28.42
N LEU A 80 -11.77 15.95 -27.55
CA LEU A 80 -13.11 16.53 -27.56
C LEU A 80 -13.05 18.03 -27.30
N GLN A 81 -12.25 18.48 -26.32
CA GLN A 81 -12.07 19.90 -26.02
C GLN A 81 -11.49 20.68 -27.21
N THR A 82 -10.50 20.11 -27.92
CA THR A 82 -9.98 20.71 -29.15
C THR A 82 -11.07 20.84 -30.21
N LYS A 83 -11.89 19.81 -30.41
CA LYS A 83 -13.00 19.85 -31.37
C LYS A 83 -14.07 20.88 -31.01
N GLU A 84 -14.37 21.05 -29.73
CA GLU A 84 -15.30 22.09 -29.26
C GLU A 84 -14.77 23.50 -29.53
N GLN A 85 -13.47 23.74 -29.33
CA GLN A 85 -12.82 25.02 -29.64
C GLN A 85 -12.85 25.33 -31.15
N GLU A 86 -12.55 24.33 -31.99
CA GLU A 86 -12.63 24.45 -33.45
C GLU A 86 -14.07 24.77 -33.89
N MET A 87 -15.07 24.06 -33.36
CA MET A 87 -16.49 24.34 -33.65
C MET A 87 -16.92 25.73 -33.17
N GLY A 88 -16.46 26.17 -32.00
CA GLY A 88 -16.69 27.52 -31.48
C GLY A 88 -16.13 28.59 -32.41
N SER A 89 -14.92 28.36 -32.92
CA SER A 89 -14.24 29.26 -33.86
C SER A 89 -15.00 29.36 -35.19
N LEU A 90 -15.39 28.21 -35.76
CA LEU A 90 -16.20 28.16 -36.98
C LEU A 90 -17.57 28.83 -36.81
N ARG A 91 -18.24 28.65 -35.66
CA ARG A 91 -19.51 29.35 -35.37
C ARG A 91 -19.33 30.85 -35.32
N ALA A 92 -18.24 31.34 -34.71
CA ALA A 92 -17.93 32.77 -34.66
C ALA A 92 -17.66 33.34 -36.06
N GLU A 93 -16.92 32.62 -36.91
CA GLU A 93 -16.68 33.01 -38.30
C GLU A 93 -17.98 33.05 -39.12
N LEU A 94 -18.84 32.05 -38.99
CA LEU A 94 -20.17 32.03 -39.62
C LEU A 94 -21.03 33.21 -39.17
N GLY A 95 -20.98 33.57 -37.89
CA GLY A 95 -21.65 34.76 -37.36
C GLY A 95 -21.18 36.05 -38.04
N LYS A 96 -19.86 36.25 -38.14
CA LYS A 96 -19.26 37.41 -38.81
C LYS A 96 -19.61 37.47 -40.30
N LEU A 97 -19.62 36.33 -41.00
CA LEU A 97 -20.00 36.28 -42.42
C LEU A 97 -21.47 36.62 -42.62
N ARG A 98 -22.37 36.14 -41.75
CA ARG A 98 -23.80 36.48 -41.78
C ARG A 98 -24.04 37.97 -41.55
N GLU A 99 -23.32 38.57 -40.60
CA GLU A 99 -23.42 40.01 -40.30
C GLU A 99 -22.97 40.86 -41.50
N LYS A 100 -21.87 40.49 -42.17
CA LYS A 100 -21.42 41.17 -43.40
C LYS A 100 -22.46 41.10 -44.52
N LEU A 101 -23.06 39.93 -44.74
CA LEU A 101 -24.12 39.74 -45.73
C LEU A 101 -25.39 40.57 -45.42
N GLN A 102 -25.80 40.68 -44.16
CA GLN A 102 -26.94 41.53 -43.77
C GLN A 102 -26.63 43.03 -43.83
N GLY A 103 -25.38 43.42 -43.59
CA GLY A 103 -24.91 44.81 -43.73
C GLY A 103 -24.89 45.30 -45.19
N GLU A 104 -24.66 44.41 -46.15
CA GLU A 104 -24.67 44.72 -47.59
C GLU A 104 -26.10 44.84 -48.16
N ASP A 105 -27.07 44.04 -47.66
CA ASP A 105 -28.48 44.16 -48.06
C ASP A 105 -29.19 45.42 -47.52
N SER A 106 -28.61 46.10 -46.52
CA SER A 106 -29.18 47.32 -45.93
C SER A 106 -28.72 48.62 -46.59
N GLN A 107 -27.84 48.57 -47.61
CA GLN A 107 -27.32 49.78 -48.28
C GLN A 107 -28.08 50.19 -49.55
N ASN A 108 -29.20 49.53 -49.90
CA ASN A 108 -30.05 49.94 -51.02
C ASN A 108 -31.52 50.11 -50.58
N GLY A 109 -31.83 51.21 -49.88
CA GLY A 109 -33.23 51.59 -49.64
C GLY A 109 -33.43 52.60 -48.51
N GLU A 110 -33.36 53.89 -48.88
CA GLU A 110 -33.99 55.08 -48.26
C GLU A 110 -33.94 55.35 -46.73
N GLU A 111 -33.53 56.59 -46.44
CA GLU A 111 -33.42 57.32 -45.17
C GLU A 111 -34.62 57.21 -44.20
N VAL A 112 -34.39 57.06 -42.88
CA VAL A 112 -35.03 57.86 -41.79
C VAL A 112 -34.18 57.85 -40.48
N LYS A 113 -33.67 59.05 -40.12
CA LYS A 113 -33.38 59.71 -38.80
C LYS A 113 -33.14 58.95 -37.46
N ALA A 114 -32.10 59.45 -36.75
CA ALA A 114 -31.95 59.75 -35.29
C ALA A 114 -32.00 58.56 -34.29
N GLU A 115 -31.15 58.33 -33.28
CA GLU A 115 -30.19 59.08 -32.43
C GLU A 115 -29.23 58.06 -31.73
N PRO A 116 -28.09 58.49 -31.12
CA PRO A 116 -27.17 57.60 -30.42
C PRO A 116 -27.55 57.46 -28.94
N ASN A 117 -28.00 56.28 -28.51
CA ASN A 117 -28.26 56.03 -27.10
C ASN A 117 -27.11 55.23 -26.48
N ASN A 118 -26.59 55.79 -25.38
CA ASN A 118 -25.51 55.27 -24.56
C ASN A 118 -25.91 53.97 -23.86
N ASP A 119 -24.86 53.25 -23.46
CA ASP A 119 -24.78 52.35 -22.32
C ASP A 119 -25.18 50.88 -22.54
N ASP A 120 -24.22 50.11 -23.05
CA ASP A 120 -24.03 48.72 -22.64
C ASP A 120 -22.54 48.36 -22.69
N CYS A 121 -21.71 49.24 -22.13
CA CYS A 121 -20.36 48.91 -21.70
C CYS A 121 -20.44 48.35 -20.28
N LEU A 122 -21.13 47.22 -20.10
CA LEU A 122 -20.96 46.42 -18.89
C LEU A 122 -19.50 45.94 -18.88
N SER A 123 -18.70 46.59 -18.04
CA SER A 123 -17.27 46.33 -17.87
C SER A 123 -17.04 44.82 -17.70
N GLU A 124 -16.02 44.26 -18.35
CA GLU A 124 -15.63 42.85 -18.17
C GLU A 124 -15.52 42.47 -16.68
N SER A 125 -15.20 43.45 -15.83
CA SER A 125 -15.15 43.35 -14.37
C SER A 125 -16.49 42.97 -13.72
N GLU A 126 -17.63 43.47 -14.21
CA GLU A 126 -18.96 43.14 -13.69
C GLU A 126 -19.45 41.76 -14.17
N ARG A 127 -19.04 41.33 -15.38
CA ARG A 127 -19.31 39.96 -15.85
C ARG A 127 -18.50 38.92 -15.08
N MET A 128 -17.24 39.22 -14.74
CA MET A 128 -16.43 38.38 -13.86
C MET A 128 -16.99 38.33 -12.43
N ALA A 129 -17.58 39.42 -11.93
CA ALA A 129 -18.19 39.45 -10.59
C ALA A 129 -19.49 38.62 -10.50
N MET A 130 -20.28 38.55 -11.58
CA MET A 130 -21.45 37.66 -11.69
C MET A 130 -21.03 36.18 -11.80
N ASP A 131 -19.90 35.91 -12.46
CA ASP A 131 -19.31 34.56 -12.63
C ASP A 131 -18.84 33.93 -11.30
N LEU A 132 -18.45 34.73 -10.30
CA LEU A 132 -18.05 34.21 -8.98
C LEU A 132 -19.17 33.48 -8.21
N LYS A 133 -20.44 33.65 -8.59
CA LYS A 133 -21.59 33.02 -7.91
C LYS A 133 -22.16 31.79 -8.64
N ASP A 134 -21.62 31.40 -9.79
CA ASP A 134 -22.09 30.22 -10.51
C ASP A 134 -21.73 28.92 -9.74
N PRO A 135 -22.71 28.13 -9.28
CA PRO A 135 -22.48 26.87 -8.59
C PRO A 135 -21.71 25.83 -9.42
N ASN A 136 -21.77 25.94 -10.75
CA ASN A 136 -21.12 25.03 -11.69
C ASN A 136 -19.74 25.51 -12.14
N ARG A 137 -19.30 26.71 -11.72
CA ARG A 137 -17.97 27.21 -12.04
C ARG A 137 -16.90 26.34 -11.37
N PRO A 138 -15.90 25.88 -12.12
CA PRO A 138 -14.77 25.15 -11.54
C PRO A 138 -14.11 26.01 -10.46
N ARG A 139 -14.10 25.52 -9.22
CA ARG A 139 -13.48 26.20 -8.08
C ARG A 139 -11.96 26.32 -8.18
N PHE A 140 -11.37 25.49 -9.05
CA PHE A 140 -9.95 25.41 -9.29
C PHE A 140 -9.69 25.48 -10.79
N THR A 141 -8.60 26.13 -11.16
CA THR A 141 -8.01 26.02 -12.48
C THR A 141 -7.45 24.61 -12.69
N LEU A 142 -7.29 24.20 -13.95
CA LEU A 142 -6.69 22.89 -14.28
C LEU A 142 -5.27 22.74 -13.72
N GLN A 143 -4.51 23.84 -13.61
CA GLN A 143 -3.17 23.84 -13.05
C GLN A 143 -3.22 23.59 -11.54
N GLU A 144 -4.07 24.30 -10.81
CA GLU A 144 -4.26 24.07 -9.37
C GLU A 144 -4.73 22.64 -9.08
N LEU A 145 -5.61 22.09 -9.92
CA LEU A 145 -6.04 20.69 -9.75
C LEU A 145 -4.89 19.70 -9.96
N ARG A 146 -3.99 19.95 -10.93
CA ARG A 146 -2.78 19.13 -11.11
C ARG A 146 -1.85 19.25 -9.92
N ASP A 147 -1.63 20.48 -9.44
CA ASP A 147 -0.72 20.73 -8.31
C ASP A 147 -1.25 20.06 -7.04
N VAL A 148 -2.54 20.19 -6.73
CA VAL A 148 -3.19 19.51 -5.61
C VAL A 148 -3.12 17.99 -5.75
N LEU A 149 -3.33 17.44 -6.96
CA LEU A 149 -3.21 16.00 -7.20
C LEU A 149 -1.77 15.52 -7.02
N HIS A 150 -0.79 16.31 -7.47
CA HIS A 150 0.62 16.01 -7.33
C HIS A 150 1.02 16.01 -5.84
N GLU A 151 0.73 17.09 -5.13
CA GLU A 151 0.98 17.22 -3.69
C GLU A 151 0.28 16.10 -2.89
N ARG A 152 -0.98 15.79 -3.22
CA ARG A 152 -1.70 14.66 -2.59
C ARG A 152 -0.99 13.33 -2.84
N ASN A 153 -0.49 13.09 -4.06
CA ASN A 153 0.25 11.86 -4.37
C ASN A 153 1.59 11.80 -3.61
N GLU A 154 2.32 12.91 -3.52
CA GLU A 154 3.56 12.99 -2.75
C GLU A 154 3.33 12.75 -1.25
N LEU A 155 2.32 13.40 -0.68
CA LEU A 155 1.92 13.21 0.72
C LEU A 155 1.49 11.77 0.98
N LYS A 156 0.74 11.15 0.05
CA LYS A 156 0.35 9.73 0.16
C LYS A 156 1.57 8.82 0.20
N SER A 157 2.59 9.05 -0.64
CA SER A 157 3.85 8.30 -0.61
C SER A 157 4.59 8.50 0.71
N LYS A 158 4.71 9.74 1.20
CA LYS A 158 5.34 10.04 2.50
C LYS A 158 4.64 9.36 3.66
N VAL A 159 3.31 9.41 3.71
CA VAL A 159 2.51 8.74 4.75
C VAL A 159 2.71 7.23 4.70
N PHE A 160 2.77 6.65 3.49
CA PHE A 160 3.03 5.21 3.35
C PHE A 160 4.42 4.83 3.90
N LEU A 161 5.48 5.56 3.54
CA LEU A 161 6.83 5.32 4.09
C LEU A 161 6.85 5.46 5.61
N LEU A 162 6.28 6.53 6.16
CA LEU A 162 6.24 6.74 7.61
C LEU A 162 5.45 5.64 8.34
N GLN A 163 4.39 5.12 7.74
CA GLN A 163 3.66 3.99 8.29
C GLN A 163 4.50 2.71 8.31
N GLU A 164 5.30 2.47 7.27
CA GLU A 164 6.25 1.35 7.22
C GLU A 164 7.35 1.48 8.27
N GLU A 165 7.95 2.67 8.41
CA GLU A 165 8.94 2.95 9.47
C GLU A 165 8.35 2.76 10.87
N LEU A 166 7.14 3.28 11.13
CA LEU A 166 6.46 3.08 12.41
C LEU A 166 6.15 1.61 12.68
N LEU A 167 5.80 0.83 11.67
CA LEU A 167 5.61 -0.60 11.81
C LEU A 167 6.93 -1.30 12.14
N TYR A 168 8.01 -0.93 11.44
CA TYR A 168 9.35 -1.46 11.68
C TYR A 168 9.81 -1.22 13.13
N TYR A 169 9.69 0.00 13.64
CA TYR A 169 10.09 0.30 15.02
C TYR A 169 9.18 -0.35 16.07
N LYS A 170 7.88 -0.47 15.81
CA LYS A 170 6.98 -1.22 16.71
C LYS A 170 7.33 -2.70 16.76
N SER A 171 7.67 -3.31 15.62
CA SER A 171 8.17 -4.68 15.62
C SER A 171 9.50 -4.80 16.35
N GLU A 172 10.43 -3.87 16.15
CA GLU A 172 11.74 -3.86 16.82
C GLU A 172 11.60 -3.70 18.35
N GLU A 173 10.71 -2.82 18.82
CA GLU A 173 10.41 -2.63 20.25
C GLU A 173 9.78 -3.88 20.87
N THR A 174 8.86 -4.55 20.18
CA THR A 174 8.31 -5.84 20.64
C THR A 174 9.33 -6.98 20.60
N GLU A 175 10.27 -6.96 19.66
CA GLU A 175 11.39 -7.91 19.61
C GLU A 175 12.41 -7.64 20.73
N GLU A 176 12.62 -6.38 21.11
CA GLU A 176 13.51 -5.99 22.19
C GLU A 176 12.91 -6.30 23.58
N GLU A 177 11.60 -6.13 23.77
CA GLU A 177 10.89 -6.47 25.00
C GLU A 177 10.73 -7.99 25.20
N THR A 178 10.70 -8.77 24.11
CA THR A 178 10.69 -10.25 24.15
C THR A 178 12.09 -10.87 24.25
N ARG A 179 13.16 -10.10 24.08
CA ARG A 179 14.52 -10.51 24.47
C ARG A 179 14.63 -10.51 25.99
N THR A 180 14.25 -11.63 26.61
CA THR A 180 14.59 -11.95 28.00
C THR A 180 16.06 -11.61 28.28
N PRO A 181 16.40 -11.03 29.44
CA PRO A 181 17.80 -10.79 29.79
C PRO A 181 18.52 -12.14 29.78
N GLN A 182 19.54 -12.29 28.94
CA GLN A 182 20.38 -13.48 29.01
C GLN A 182 20.92 -13.63 30.43
N PRO A 183 20.80 -14.80 31.07
CA PRO A 183 21.46 -15.03 32.34
C PRO A 183 22.96 -14.96 32.09
N THR A 184 23.63 -14.05 32.79
CA THR A 184 25.08 -13.97 32.85
C THR A 184 25.65 -15.35 33.18
N PRO A 185 26.70 -15.82 32.49
CA PRO A 185 27.34 -17.08 32.83
C PRO A 185 27.96 -16.92 34.23
N ILE A 186 27.37 -17.60 35.22
CA ILE A 186 27.95 -17.71 36.55
C ILE A 186 29.27 -18.48 36.41
N ILE A 187 30.38 -17.75 36.45
CA ILE A 187 31.73 -18.29 36.58
C ILE A 187 31.81 -18.88 37.99
N GLN A 188 31.58 -20.19 38.12
CA GLN A 188 31.92 -20.91 39.34
C GLN A 188 33.44 -21.15 39.36
N PRO A 189 34.17 -20.77 40.43
CA PRO A 189 35.56 -21.13 40.58
C PRO A 189 35.66 -22.63 40.87
N LYS A 190 36.19 -23.39 39.91
CA LYS A 190 36.45 -24.82 40.05
C LYS A 190 37.60 -25.03 41.04
N PRO A 191 37.48 -25.86 42.09
CA PRO A 191 38.62 -26.24 42.89
C PRO A 191 39.49 -27.23 42.12
N THR A 192 40.80 -26.98 42.19
CA THR A 192 41.90 -27.81 41.73
C THR A 192 41.88 -29.20 42.37
N THR A 193 42.10 -30.26 41.57
CA THR A 193 43.01 -31.41 41.86
C THR A 193 42.99 -32.47 40.74
N GLN A 194 44.04 -32.46 39.89
CA GLN A 194 44.88 -33.57 39.34
C GLN A 194 44.27 -34.88 38.71
N PRO A 195 45.06 -35.75 38.02
CA PRO A 195 45.56 -35.55 36.66
C PRO A 195 45.34 -36.79 35.73
N GLU A 196 45.76 -36.64 34.47
CA GLU A 196 46.11 -37.71 33.49
C GLU A 196 45.05 -38.74 33.07
N SER A 197 44.66 -38.67 31.79
CA SER A 197 44.69 -39.85 30.93
C SER A 197 44.88 -39.44 29.48
N GLY A 198 46.09 -39.67 28.97
CA GLY A 198 46.43 -39.51 27.57
C GLY A 198 45.93 -40.70 26.76
N ILE A 199 45.12 -40.44 25.74
CA ILE A 199 44.90 -41.38 24.65
C ILE A 199 45.39 -40.71 23.38
N LYS A 200 46.59 -41.12 22.96
CA LYS A 200 47.10 -40.84 21.61
C LYS A 200 46.32 -41.71 20.63
N ARG A 201 45.87 -41.07 19.55
CA ARG A 201 45.25 -41.71 18.39
C ARG A 201 46.25 -42.68 17.74
N LEU A 202 45.76 -43.88 17.44
CA LEU A 202 46.16 -44.67 16.26
C LEU A 202 44.93 -44.77 15.36
#